data_AF-A0A364KPP6-F1
#
_entry.id   AF-A0A364KPP6-F1
#
_cell.length_a   1.000
_cell.length_b   1.000
_cell.length_c   1.000
_cell.angle_alpha   90.00
_cell.angle_beta   90.00
_cell.angle_gamma   90.00
#
_symmetry.space_group_name_H-M   'P 1'
#
loop_
_entity.id
_entity.type
_entity.pdbx_description
1 polymer ?
#
loop_
_entity_poly.entity_id
_entity_poly.type
_entity_poly.pdbx_seq_one_letter_code
_entity_poly.pdbx_strand_id
1 'polypeptide(L)'
;MPNLALARIRKDLIGTWKLVSYTSKPAGKDGPIEYPLGKDAKGYIIYTADGYMSAQIMRPGSKFYSSLDPFATADDEAADAARHYLAYNGPFEVIEHEGKVAVKHHADLALVPNWVGSQQLRFCELEGDELVLMPTQPWILNDQFTESPKRKRCLMSHLTLASWASVVPCSCLDLATASQSSLEISPVTHTLTMLPHENPECGVKFVPAIEYFDSADADSFLAKENGYIDWPDFRILKSEEYPVHHEPINLGVTYRSWVLNSPVYLQWCHKQAKEQGAQFIRANVVSMEEAISIFQGQSQGSDADDIQAVINATGRGLNDPDSFPSRGQFIIVSNQCDKTISHHWADGSSTVIIPRPLGGGTVIGGTKEPNSWSEDISDTVTKTILKRVAGICPELIDRADNGTDEAHGFEIRQVYAARRPMRRGGLRLEKEMLSQGIPIVHCYGAGASGFKISWGVAKQVERLISSTQLLVNDPLETS
;
A
#
# COMPACT_ATOMS: atom_id res chain seq x y z
N MET A 1 -21.88 -29.66 -13.28
CA MET A 1 -21.54 -28.24 -13.09
C MET A 1 -20.37 -28.19 -12.10
N PRO A 2 -19.27 -27.46 -12.37
CA PRO A 2 -18.20 -27.35 -11.40
C PRO A 2 -18.73 -26.71 -10.11
N ASN A 3 -18.36 -27.28 -8.96
CA ASN A 3 -18.82 -26.85 -7.64
C ASN A 3 -18.39 -25.38 -7.40
N LEU A 4 -19.34 -24.44 -7.46
CA LEU A 4 -19.12 -22.99 -7.32
C LEU A 4 -18.32 -22.63 -6.05
N ALA A 5 -18.45 -23.43 -4.99
CA ALA A 5 -17.70 -23.25 -3.75
C ALA A 5 -16.19 -23.49 -3.92
N LEU A 6 -15.80 -24.53 -4.68
CA LEU A 6 -14.39 -24.82 -4.96
C LEU A 6 -13.76 -23.78 -5.89
N ALA A 7 -14.52 -23.27 -6.86
CA ALA A 7 -14.08 -22.21 -7.74
C ALA A 7 -13.82 -20.89 -6.98
N ARG A 8 -14.68 -20.56 -6.00
CA ARG A 8 -14.47 -19.43 -5.10
C ARG A 8 -13.20 -19.58 -4.28
N ILE A 9 -13.00 -20.74 -3.65
CA ILE A 9 -11.79 -20.98 -2.83
C ILE A 9 -10.52 -20.97 -3.68
N ARG A 10 -10.59 -21.48 -4.93
CA ARG A 10 -9.49 -21.34 -5.89
C ARG A 10 -9.15 -19.87 -6.15
N LYS A 11 -10.15 -19.02 -6.37
CA LYS A 11 -9.96 -17.57 -6.57
C LYS A 11 -9.34 -16.92 -5.31
N ASP A 12 -9.83 -17.28 -4.13
CA ASP A 12 -9.38 -16.70 -2.87
C ASP A 12 -7.96 -17.14 -2.46
N LEU A 13 -7.48 -18.28 -2.97
CA LEU A 13 -6.10 -18.74 -2.76
C LEU A 13 -5.06 -17.95 -3.58
N ILE A 14 -5.45 -17.32 -4.69
CA ILE A 14 -4.53 -16.62 -5.59
C ILE A 14 -3.83 -15.47 -4.85
N GLY A 15 -2.51 -15.52 -4.81
CA GLY A 15 -1.68 -14.53 -4.13
C GLY A 15 -0.47 -15.14 -3.42
N THR A 16 0.23 -14.30 -2.67
CA THR A 16 1.41 -14.70 -1.88
C THR A 16 1.04 -14.81 -0.41
N TRP A 17 1.44 -15.88 0.24
CA TRP A 17 1.16 -16.16 1.65
C TRP A 17 2.46 -16.39 2.41
N LYS A 18 2.72 -15.57 3.43
CA LYS A 18 3.89 -15.67 4.29
C LYS A 18 3.63 -16.63 5.44
N LEU A 19 4.59 -17.51 5.71
CA LEU A 19 4.54 -18.45 6.83
C LEU A 19 4.48 -17.68 8.16
N VAL A 20 3.49 -18.02 8.98
CA VAL A 20 3.35 -17.51 10.37
C VAL A 20 3.87 -18.56 11.34
N SER A 21 3.49 -19.83 11.13
CA SER A 21 4.00 -20.93 11.93
C SER A 21 4.03 -22.23 11.15
N TYR A 22 5.02 -23.06 11.48
CA TYR A 22 5.10 -24.45 11.06
C TYR A 22 5.24 -25.33 12.30
N THR A 23 4.14 -25.96 12.68
CA THR A 23 4.06 -26.80 13.88
C THR A 23 3.85 -28.25 13.49
N SER A 24 4.26 -29.16 14.36
CA SER A 24 4.04 -30.61 14.25
C SER A 24 3.58 -31.16 15.59
N LYS A 25 2.69 -32.16 15.57
CA LYS A 25 2.27 -32.95 16.73
C LYS A 25 2.22 -34.44 16.35
N PRO A 26 2.50 -35.36 17.29
CA PRO A 26 2.28 -36.79 17.07
C PRO A 26 0.82 -37.08 16.70
N ALA A 27 0.61 -37.86 15.63
CA ALA A 27 -0.74 -38.19 15.18
C ALA A 27 -1.48 -39.07 16.21
N GLY A 28 -2.73 -38.71 16.53
CA GLY A 28 -3.60 -39.50 17.42
C GLY A 28 -3.16 -39.58 18.89
N LYS A 29 -2.22 -38.75 19.35
CA LYS A 29 -1.77 -38.67 20.75
C LYS A 29 -1.61 -37.22 21.18
N ASP A 30 -1.97 -36.92 22.44
CA ASP A 30 -1.55 -35.67 23.05
C ASP A 30 -0.04 -35.69 23.27
N GLY A 31 0.64 -34.65 22.82
CA GLY A 31 2.09 -34.54 22.85
C GLY A 31 2.55 -33.08 22.67
N PRO A 32 3.83 -32.80 22.96
CA PRO A 32 4.38 -31.46 22.81
C PRO A 32 4.31 -30.98 21.36
N ILE A 33 4.10 -29.68 21.16
CA ILE A 33 4.20 -29.04 19.85
C ILE A 33 5.67 -28.93 19.47
N GLU A 34 6.04 -29.48 18.33
CA GLU A 34 7.35 -29.35 17.72
C GLU A 34 7.34 -28.35 16.57
N TYR A 35 8.52 -27.83 16.22
CA TYR A 35 8.72 -26.86 15.14
C TYR A 35 9.74 -27.42 14.14
N PRO A 36 9.31 -28.10 13.06
CA PRO A 36 10.20 -28.90 12.23
C PRO A 36 11.36 -28.11 11.59
N LEU A 37 11.16 -26.82 11.33
CA LEU A 37 12.18 -25.90 10.80
C LEU A 37 12.49 -24.75 11.78
N GLY A 38 12.25 -24.94 13.08
CA GLY A 38 12.43 -23.90 14.10
C GLY A 38 11.24 -22.95 14.24
N LYS A 39 11.20 -22.23 15.36
CA LYS A 39 10.15 -21.22 15.66
C LYS A 39 10.28 -19.97 14.80
N ASP A 40 11.46 -19.72 14.30
CA ASP A 40 11.87 -18.60 13.46
C ASP A 40 11.88 -18.94 11.96
N ALA A 41 11.29 -20.09 11.58
CA ALA A 41 11.14 -20.50 10.20
C ALA A 41 10.47 -19.39 9.37
N LYS A 42 11.04 -19.11 8.20
CA LYS A 42 10.53 -18.13 7.23
C LYS A 42 10.10 -18.86 5.98
N GLY A 43 9.05 -18.41 5.32
CA GLY A 43 8.63 -19.06 4.09
C GLY A 43 7.51 -18.34 3.37
N TYR A 44 7.32 -18.70 2.12
CA TYR A 44 6.26 -18.23 1.25
C TYR A 44 5.61 -19.40 0.54
N ILE A 45 4.32 -19.28 0.28
CA ILE A 45 3.64 -20.05 -0.76
C ILE A 45 2.90 -19.08 -1.67
N ILE A 46 3.07 -19.26 -2.98
CA ILE A 46 2.46 -18.43 -4.01
C ILE A 46 1.51 -19.31 -4.80
N TYR A 47 0.29 -18.82 -5.04
CA TYR A 47 -0.68 -19.40 -5.97
C TYR A 47 -0.95 -18.40 -7.07
N THR A 48 -0.81 -18.81 -8.33
CA THR A 48 -0.95 -17.96 -9.51
C THR A 48 -2.24 -18.25 -10.27
N ALA A 49 -2.78 -17.24 -10.95
CA ALA A 49 -4.07 -17.34 -11.64
C ALA A 49 -4.06 -18.36 -12.79
N ASP A 50 -2.91 -18.58 -13.42
CA ASP A 50 -2.67 -19.60 -14.44
C ASP A 50 -2.58 -21.04 -13.89
N GLY A 51 -2.73 -21.21 -12.58
CA GLY A 51 -2.93 -22.52 -11.95
C GLY A 51 -1.68 -23.20 -11.43
N TYR A 52 -0.62 -22.45 -11.21
CA TYR A 52 0.62 -22.94 -10.60
C TYR A 52 0.76 -22.48 -9.14
N MET A 53 1.57 -23.22 -8.39
CA MET A 53 1.95 -22.87 -7.04
C MET A 53 3.44 -23.11 -6.80
N SER A 54 4.02 -22.34 -5.88
CA SER A 54 5.41 -22.51 -5.43
C SER A 54 5.47 -22.31 -3.93
N ALA A 55 6.03 -23.29 -3.21
CA ALA A 55 6.22 -23.25 -1.76
C ALA A 55 7.70 -23.31 -1.40
N GLN A 56 8.13 -22.42 -0.52
CA GLN A 56 9.49 -22.33 -0.02
C GLN A 56 9.47 -22.04 1.49
N ILE A 57 10.20 -22.82 2.28
CA ILE A 57 10.36 -22.60 3.72
C ILE A 57 11.82 -22.82 4.08
N MET A 58 12.39 -21.90 4.85
CA MET A 58 13.74 -21.97 5.38
C MET A 58 13.74 -21.96 6.90
N ARG A 59 14.66 -22.73 7.48
CA ARG A 59 15.16 -22.55 8.85
C ARG A 59 16.36 -21.59 8.78
N PRO A 60 16.34 -20.44 9.48
CA PRO A 60 17.52 -19.58 9.57
C PRO A 60 18.72 -20.29 10.17
N GLY A 61 19.94 -19.86 9.83
CA GLY A 61 21.18 -20.35 10.44
C GLY A 61 21.98 -21.39 9.66
N SER A 62 21.65 -21.63 8.38
CA SER A 62 22.53 -22.41 7.50
C SER A 62 23.90 -21.75 7.36
N LYS A 63 24.96 -22.54 7.22
CA LYS A 63 26.30 -22.01 6.94
C LYS A 63 26.34 -21.31 5.58
N PHE A 64 27.08 -20.22 5.48
CA PHE A 64 27.42 -19.63 4.19
C PHE A 64 28.41 -20.52 3.45
N TYR A 65 28.30 -20.57 2.13
CA TYR A 65 29.26 -21.28 1.30
C TYR A 65 30.62 -20.57 1.35
N SER A 66 31.68 -21.35 1.47
CA SER A 66 33.05 -20.85 1.37
C SER A 66 33.42 -20.46 -0.05
N SER A 67 32.77 -21.07 -1.05
CA SER A 67 32.88 -20.72 -2.47
C SER A 67 31.81 -19.72 -2.91
N LEU A 68 32.18 -18.83 -3.84
CA LEU A 68 31.23 -17.96 -4.53
C LEU A 68 30.47 -18.69 -5.66
N ASP A 69 30.98 -19.84 -6.11
CA ASP A 69 30.26 -20.70 -7.05
C ASP A 69 29.39 -21.69 -6.27
N PRO A 70 28.04 -21.56 -6.31
CA PRO A 70 27.13 -22.41 -5.57
C PRO A 70 27.09 -23.86 -6.05
N PHE A 71 27.68 -24.18 -7.21
CA PHE A 71 27.78 -25.54 -7.73
C PHE A 71 29.14 -26.20 -7.43
N ALA A 72 30.10 -25.43 -6.88
CA ALA A 72 31.42 -25.90 -6.50
C ALA A 72 31.70 -25.79 -4.99
N THR A 73 30.65 -25.63 -4.17
CA THR A 73 30.72 -25.67 -2.70
C THR A 73 31.03 -27.08 -2.19
N ALA A 74 31.52 -27.18 -0.95
CA ALA A 74 31.76 -28.46 -0.30
C ALA A 74 30.43 -29.20 0.00
N ASP A 75 30.46 -30.53 -0.06
CA ASP A 75 29.27 -31.37 0.14
C ASP A 75 28.60 -31.15 1.50
N ASP A 76 29.36 -30.86 2.55
CA ASP A 76 28.82 -30.62 3.89
C ASP A 76 28.08 -29.28 3.98
N GLU A 77 28.58 -28.24 3.33
CA GLU A 77 27.93 -26.93 3.19
C GLU A 77 26.63 -27.05 2.37
N ALA A 78 26.68 -27.73 1.22
CA ALA A 78 25.50 -27.99 0.40
C ALA A 78 24.43 -28.81 1.14
N ALA A 79 24.85 -29.85 1.86
CA ALA A 79 23.93 -30.68 2.65
C ALA A 79 23.35 -29.91 3.84
N ASP A 80 24.11 -29.01 4.47
CA ASP A 80 23.60 -28.12 5.51
C ASP A 80 22.54 -27.16 4.96
N ALA A 81 22.81 -26.49 3.84
CA ALA A 81 21.86 -25.61 3.18
C ALA A 81 20.57 -26.35 2.77
N ALA A 82 20.70 -27.55 2.19
CA ALA A 82 19.56 -28.37 1.81
C ALA A 82 18.71 -28.81 3.03
N ARG A 83 19.34 -29.16 4.16
CA ARG A 83 18.62 -29.51 5.41
C ARG A 83 17.91 -28.31 6.06
N HIS A 84 18.34 -27.10 5.75
CA HIS A 84 17.71 -25.86 6.23
C HIS A 84 16.58 -25.39 5.31
N TYR A 85 16.33 -26.04 4.18
CA TYR A 85 15.38 -25.56 3.18
C TYR A 85 14.35 -26.63 2.80
N LEU A 86 13.15 -26.19 2.46
CA LEU A 86 12.10 -27.02 1.92
C LEU A 86 11.46 -26.26 0.75
N ALA A 87 11.56 -26.80 -0.46
CA ALA A 87 10.99 -26.18 -1.65
C ALA A 87 10.34 -27.19 -2.58
N TYR A 88 9.20 -26.81 -3.15
CA TYR A 88 8.59 -27.51 -4.28
C TYR A 88 7.61 -26.59 -5.01
N ASN A 89 7.33 -26.89 -6.27
CA ASN A 89 6.39 -26.16 -7.10
C ASN A 89 5.74 -27.05 -8.16
N GLY A 90 4.64 -26.56 -8.74
CA GLY A 90 3.96 -27.14 -9.87
C GLY A 90 2.47 -26.79 -9.88
N PRO A 91 1.64 -27.44 -10.70
CA PRO A 91 0.21 -27.17 -10.81
C PRO A 91 -0.54 -27.37 -9.50
N PHE A 92 -1.66 -26.67 -9.32
CA PHE A 92 -2.56 -26.93 -8.20
C PHE A 92 -4.04 -26.94 -8.59
N GLU A 93 -4.80 -27.74 -7.85
CA GLU A 93 -6.24 -27.88 -7.98
C GLU A 93 -6.90 -27.73 -6.60
N VAL A 94 -8.09 -27.12 -6.57
CA VAL A 94 -8.94 -27.10 -5.38
C VAL A 94 -10.02 -28.14 -5.56
N ILE A 95 -10.07 -29.10 -4.64
CA ILE A 95 -10.94 -30.26 -4.71
C ILE A 95 -11.72 -30.42 -3.41
N GLU A 96 -12.80 -31.19 -3.47
CA GLU A 96 -13.43 -31.72 -2.27
C GLU A 96 -12.81 -33.08 -1.94
N HIS A 97 -12.44 -33.29 -0.68
CA HIS A 97 -11.86 -34.53 -0.18
C HIS A 97 -12.41 -34.83 1.22
N GLU A 98 -13.02 -36.00 1.39
CA GLU A 98 -13.63 -36.41 2.67
C GLU A 98 -14.63 -35.38 3.25
N GLY A 99 -15.41 -34.73 2.37
CA GLY A 99 -16.40 -33.70 2.76
C GLY A 99 -15.79 -32.37 3.20
N LYS A 100 -14.48 -32.18 3.06
CA LYS A 100 -13.76 -30.93 3.34
C LYS A 100 -13.09 -30.39 2.08
N VAL A 101 -12.80 -29.10 2.08
CA VAL A 101 -12.05 -28.49 0.99
C VAL A 101 -10.56 -28.80 1.14
N ALA A 102 -9.96 -29.26 0.05
CA ALA A 102 -8.54 -29.56 -0.03
C ALA A 102 -7.90 -28.91 -1.25
N VAL A 103 -6.61 -28.61 -1.13
CA VAL A 103 -5.76 -28.20 -2.24
C VAL A 103 -4.82 -29.35 -2.56
N LYS A 104 -4.80 -29.75 -3.82
CA LYS A 104 -3.86 -30.74 -4.36
C LYS A 104 -2.74 -29.99 -5.07
N HIS A 105 -1.50 -30.13 -4.60
CA HIS A 105 -0.33 -29.66 -5.34
C HIS A 105 0.29 -30.83 -6.11
N HIS A 106 0.64 -30.59 -7.37
CA HIS A 106 1.37 -31.50 -8.23
C HIS A 106 2.83 -31.03 -8.22
N ALA A 107 3.72 -31.80 -7.59
CA ALA A 107 5.10 -31.37 -7.43
C ALA A 107 5.91 -31.74 -8.68
N ASP A 108 6.13 -30.76 -9.56
CA ASP A 108 6.93 -30.90 -10.78
C ASP A 108 8.42 -30.69 -10.50
N LEU A 109 8.73 -29.77 -9.59
CA LEU A 109 10.08 -29.53 -9.08
C LEU A 109 10.04 -29.57 -7.56
N ALA A 110 11.05 -30.18 -6.94
CA ALA A 110 11.19 -30.22 -5.50
C ALA A 110 12.67 -30.35 -5.11
N LEU A 111 13.04 -29.72 -3.98
CA LEU A 111 14.34 -29.92 -3.36
C LEU A 111 14.49 -31.35 -2.83
N VAL A 112 13.39 -31.95 -2.35
CA VAL A 112 13.32 -33.36 -1.97
C VAL A 112 13.00 -34.17 -3.23
N PRO A 113 13.96 -34.94 -3.80
CA PRO A 113 13.76 -35.55 -5.12
C PRO A 113 12.58 -36.54 -5.14
N ASN A 114 12.32 -37.23 -4.02
CA ASN A 114 11.22 -38.19 -3.89
C ASN A 114 9.83 -37.55 -3.99
N TRP A 115 9.72 -36.21 -3.96
CA TRP A 115 8.46 -35.51 -4.12
C TRP A 115 8.16 -35.18 -5.58
N VAL A 116 9.15 -35.25 -6.49
CA VAL A 116 8.93 -34.99 -7.92
C VAL A 116 7.95 -36.03 -8.48
N GLY A 117 6.89 -35.58 -9.14
CA GLY A 117 5.79 -36.40 -9.65
C GLY A 117 4.76 -36.81 -8.57
N SER A 118 4.95 -36.44 -7.31
CA SER A 118 4.01 -36.76 -6.22
C SER A 118 2.86 -35.75 -6.12
N GLN A 119 1.77 -36.17 -5.47
CA GLN A 119 0.65 -35.29 -5.12
C GLN A 119 0.69 -34.96 -3.63
N GLN A 120 0.67 -33.66 -3.31
CA GLN A 120 0.65 -33.17 -1.95
C GLN A 120 -0.76 -32.66 -1.64
N LEU A 121 -1.56 -33.47 -0.94
CA LEU A 121 -2.92 -33.12 -0.58
C LEU A 121 -2.98 -32.41 0.78
N ARG A 122 -3.66 -31.27 0.83
CA ARG A 122 -3.77 -30.44 2.05
C ARG A 122 -5.22 -30.01 2.28
N PHE A 123 -5.78 -30.29 3.45
CA PHE A 123 -6.99 -29.58 3.88
C PHE A 123 -6.70 -28.08 3.94
N CYS A 124 -7.65 -27.31 3.44
CA CYS A 124 -7.52 -25.87 3.28
C CYS A 124 -8.60 -25.18 4.10
N GLU A 125 -8.15 -24.50 5.15
CA GLU A 125 -8.99 -23.60 5.94
C GLU A 125 -8.55 -22.18 5.63
N LEU A 126 -9.48 -21.40 5.08
CA LEU A 126 -9.27 -20.02 4.71
C LEU A 126 -10.24 -19.15 5.50
N GLU A 127 -9.71 -18.24 6.30
CA GLU A 127 -10.49 -17.29 7.07
C GLU A 127 -9.85 -15.90 6.99
N GLY A 128 -10.50 -14.98 6.27
CA GLY A 128 -10.01 -13.61 6.10
C GLY A 128 -8.65 -13.57 5.40
N ASP A 129 -7.60 -13.22 6.15
CA ASP A 129 -6.21 -13.19 5.68
C ASP A 129 -5.35 -14.36 6.18
N GLU A 130 -5.94 -15.33 6.85
CA GLU A 130 -5.23 -16.50 7.34
C GLU A 130 -5.54 -17.73 6.48
N LEU A 131 -4.47 -18.44 6.11
CA LEU A 131 -4.51 -19.70 5.40
C LEU A 131 -3.84 -20.78 6.24
N VAL A 132 -4.60 -21.81 6.60
CA VAL A 132 -4.07 -23.02 7.23
C VAL A 132 -4.09 -24.14 6.19
N LEU A 133 -2.91 -24.69 5.90
CA LEU A 133 -2.78 -25.92 5.11
C LEU A 133 -2.34 -27.05 6.01
N MET A 134 -3.13 -28.11 6.04
CA MET A 134 -2.88 -29.30 6.87
C MET A 134 -2.79 -30.54 5.97
N PRO A 135 -1.75 -31.39 6.07
CA PRO A 135 -1.74 -32.69 5.40
C PRO A 135 -3.02 -33.48 5.68
N THR A 136 -3.62 -34.08 4.64
CA THR A 136 -4.83 -34.91 4.82
C THR A 136 -4.54 -36.25 5.49
N GLN A 137 -3.27 -36.67 5.52
CA GLN A 137 -2.80 -37.84 6.22
C GLN A 137 -1.54 -37.50 7.01
N PRO A 138 -1.32 -38.15 8.17
CA PRO A 138 -0.05 -38.07 8.88
C PRO A 138 1.10 -38.53 7.98
N TRP A 139 2.25 -37.88 8.11
CA TRP A 139 3.46 -38.27 7.38
C TRP A 139 4.63 -38.41 8.35
N ILE A 140 5.67 -39.10 7.89
CA ILE A 140 6.83 -39.44 8.71
C ILE A 140 7.77 -38.24 8.80
N LEU A 141 7.88 -37.68 10.00
CA LEU A 141 8.85 -36.66 10.36
C LEU A 141 9.65 -37.18 11.57
N ASN A 142 10.98 -37.21 11.48
CA ASN A 142 11.86 -37.73 12.54
C ASN A 142 11.42 -39.14 13.03
N ASP A 143 11.14 -40.05 12.09
CA ASP A 143 10.67 -41.43 12.33
C ASP A 143 9.33 -41.56 13.10
N GLN A 144 8.54 -40.48 13.16
CA GLN A 144 7.21 -40.49 13.78
C GLN A 144 6.12 -40.02 12.81
N PHE A 145 4.92 -40.61 12.91
CA PHE A 145 3.75 -40.10 12.19
C PHE A 145 3.27 -38.80 12.84
N THR A 146 3.23 -37.74 12.05
CA THR A 146 2.93 -36.40 12.54
C THR A 146 1.83 -35.70 11.76
N GLU A 147 1.01 -34.94 12.48
CA GLU A 147 0.13 -33.92 11.93
C GLU A 147 0.84 -32.58 12.00
N SER A 148 0.94 -31.89 10.87
CA SER A 148 1.81 -30.72 10.77
C SER A 148 1.14 -29.55 10.06
N PRO A 149 0.23 -28.84 10.76
CA PRO A 149 -0.44 -27.67 10.20
C PRO A 149 0.55 -26.53 9.94
N LYS A 150 0.36 -25.86 8.80
CA LYS A 150 1.14 -24.68 8.40
C LYS A 150 0.21 -23.49 8.29
N ARG A 151 0.24 -22.60 9.29
CA ARG A 151 -0.51 -21.35 9.30
C ARG A 151 0.29 -20.28 8.57
N LYS A 152 -0.40 -19.56 7.70
CA LYS A 152 0.17 -18.53 6.85
C LYS A 152 -0.75 -17.33 6.87
N ARG A 153 -0.17 -16.16 6.66
CA ARG A 153 -0.89 -14.92 6.48
C ARG A 153 -0.73 -14.46 5.05
N CYS A 154 -1.83 -14.06 4.43
CA CYS A 154 -1.81 -13.47 3.11
C CYS A 154 -0.91 -12.24 3.14
N LEU A 155 0.08 -12.14 2.27
CA LEU A 155 0.76 -10.87 2.06
C LEU A 155 -0.14 -9.85 1.39
N MET A 156 -1.23 -10.30 0.73
CA MET A 156 -2.31 -9.40 0.32
C MET A 156 -3.18 -8.89 1.49
N SER A 157 -2.86 -9.19 2.76
CA SER A 157 -3.38 -8.43 3.91
C SER A 157 -2.44 -7.36 4.43
N HIS A 158 -1.33 -7.13 3.74
CA HIS A 158 -0.60 -5.88 3.85
C HIS A 158 -0.64 -5.11 2.52
N LEU A 159 -1.86 -4.73 2.10
CA LEU A 159 -2.10 -3.28 2.15
C LEU A 159 -1.96 -2.89 3.63
N THR A 160 -0.73 -2.85 4.16
CA THR A 160 -0.41 -1.77 5.08
C THR A 160 -0.89 -0.58 4.29
N LEU A 161 -1.94 0.07 4.77
CA LEU A 161 -2.20 1.45 4.43
C LEU A 161 -0.83 2.09 4.47
N ALA A 162 -0.18 2.20 3.30
CA ALA A 162 1.13 2.81 3.21
C ALA A 162 0.86 4.15 3.88
N SER A 163 1.57 4.44 4.96
CA SER A 163 1.40 5.70 5.64
C SER A 163 1.75 6.75 4.61
N TRP A 164 0.76 7.34 3.98
CA TRP A 164 1.02 8.39 3.02
C TRP A 164 1.53 9.57 3.84
N ALA A 165 2.73 10.05 3.52
CA ALA A 165 3.15 11.36 3.94
C ALA A 165 2.15 12.32 3.30
N SER A 166 1.24 12.89 4.09
CA SER A 166 0.21 13.79 3.61
C SER A 166 0.25 15.06 4.42
N VAL A 167 1.21 15.90 4.06
CA VAL A 167 1.02 17.35 4.05
C VAL A 167 1.30 17.81 2.64
N VAL A 168 0.48 18.77 2.24
CA VAL A 168 0.56 19.56 1.03
C VAL A 168 1.64 20.63 1.19
N PRO A 169 2.84 20.48 0.61
CA PRO A 169 3.51 21.64 0.09
C PRO A 169 2.89 22.02 -1.25
N CYS A 170 2.62 23.31 -1.47
CA CYS A 170 2.00 23.79 -2.72
C CYS A 170 2.88 23.45 -3.94
N SER A 171 4.19 23.31 -3.75
CA SER A 171 5.25 23.05 -4.74
C SER A 171 5.27 21.65 -5.36
N CYS A 172 4.34 20.75 -5.00
CA CYS A 172 4.14 19.51 -5.77
C CYS A 172 3.53 19.76 -7.18
N LEU A 173 3.49 21.02 -7.63
CA LEU A 173 2.95 21.51 -8.90
C LEU A 173 3.77 21.13 -10.15
N ASP A 174 4.92 20.46 -10.00
CA ASP A 174 5.66 19.94 -11.15
C ASP A 174 4.89 18.80 -11.83
N LEU A 175 4.20 19.17 -12.92
CA LEU A 175 3.39 18.38 -13.88
C LEU A 175 1.86 18.40 -13.70
N ALA A 176 1.30 19.40 -13.01
CA ALA A 176 -0.14 19.66 -13.08
C ALA A 176 -0.49 20.42 -14.36
N THR A 177 -1.30 19.83 -15.23
CA THR A 177 -1.95 20.57 -16.32
C THR A 177 -2.92 21.61 -15.73
N ALA A 178 -3.13 22.73 -16.44
CA ALA A 178 -3.94 23.88 -16.02
C ALA A 178 -5.39 23.55 -15.58
N SER A 179 -5.87 22.31 -15.75
CA SER A 179 -7.16 21.84 -15.27
C SER A 179 -7.19 21.53 -13.76
N GLN A 180 -6.04 21.20 -13.14
CA GLN A 180 -5.98 20.81 -11.72
C GLN A 180 -6.06 22.01 -10.77
N SER A 181 -5.54 23.19 -11.14
CA SER A 181 -5.55 24.38 -10.29
C SER A 181 -6.96 24.85 -9.90
N SER A 182 -7.96 24.65 -10.76
CA SER A 182 -9.36 25.02 -10.51
C SER A 182 -10.07 24.16 -9.45
N LEU A 183 -9.56 22.95 -9.17
CA LEU A 183 -10.12 22.01 -8.19
C LEU A 183 -9.51 22.17 -6.78
N GLU A 184 -8.42 22.92 -6.66
CA GLU A 184 -7.48 22.77 -5.55
C GLU A 184 -7.72 23.71 -4.36
N ILE A 185 -8.30 24.90 -4.55
CA ILE A 185 -8.23 25.93 -3.50
C ILE A 185 -9.56 26.20 -2.78
N SER A 186 -10.68 26.34 -3.49
CA SER A 186 -11.92 26.80 -2.85
C SER A 186 -12.76 25.69 -2.18
N PRO A 187 -13.10 24.56 -2.82
CA PRO A 187 -14.05 23.61 -2.25
C PRO A 187 -13.44 22.60 -1.27
N VAL A 188 -12.12 22.33 -1.36
CA VAL A 188 -11.42 21.34 -0.53
C VAL A 188 -10.95 21.95 0.77
N THR A 189 -10.35 23.15 0.70
CA THR A 189 -9.94 23.90 1.90
C THR A 189 -11.13 24.14 2.80
N HIS A 190 -12.29 24.58 2.27
CA HIS A 190 -13.48 24.78 3.10
C HIS A 190 -13.97 23.50 3.80
N THR A 191 -14.13 22.39 3.07
CA THR A 191 -14.61 21.13 3.65
C THR A 191 -13.61 20.55 4.67
N LEU A 192 -12.31 20.52 4.35
CA LEU A 192 -11.29 20.03 5.28
C LEU A 192 -10.99 20.98 6.43
N THR A 193 -11.34 22.27 6.34
CA THR A 193 -11.24 23.22 7.47
C THR A 193 -12.29 22.94 8.53
N MET A 194 -13.51 22.58 8.12
CA MET A 194 -14.60 22.29 9.05
C MET A 194 -14.53 20.87 9.64
N LEU A 195 -14.06 19.91 8.85
CA LEU A 195 -14.09 18.48 9.20
C LEU A 195 -13.45 18.15 10.57
N PRO A 196 -12.27 18.69 10.95
CA PRO A 196 -11.66 18.44 12.26
C PRO A 196 -12.44 19.05 13.44
N HIS A 197 -13.17 20.14 13.21
CA HIS A 197 -13.97 20.79 14.26
C HIS A 197 -15.23 19.98 14.56
N GLU A 198 -15.83 19.39 13.53
CA GLU A 198 -17.05 18.59 13.65
C GLU A 198 -16.75 17.11 13.97
N ASN A 199 -15.61 16.59 13.51
CA ASN A 199 -15.23 15.18 13.59
C ASN A 199 -13.76 15.03 14.01
N PRO A 200 -13.40 15.32 15.28
CA PRO A 200 -12.01 15.28 15.74
C PRO A 200 -11.35 13.90 15.59
N GLU A 201 -12.13 12.83 15.50
CA GLU A 201 -11.68 11.46 15.29
C GLU A 201 -11.25 11.16 13.84
N CYS A 202 -11.52 12.05 12.88
CA CYS A 202 -11.18 11.84 11.47
C CYS A 202 -9.66 11.79 11.21
N GLY A 203 -8.84 12.22 12.17
CA GLY A 203 -7.39 12.22 12.03
C GLY A 203 -6.86 13.31 11.09
N VAL A 204 -7.55 14.44 10.96
CA VAL A 204 -7.06 15.65 10.28
C VAL A 204 -6.79 16.74 11.34
N LYS A 205 -5.71 17.49 11.20
CA LYS A 205 -5.37 18.58 12.13
C LYS A 205 -4.73 19.75 11.38
N PHE A 206 -5.09 20.98 11.73
CA PHE A 206 -4.40 22.17 11.23
C PHE A 206 -3.12 22.43 12.01
N VAL A 207 -2.04 22.73 11.29
CA VAL A 207 -0.72 23.03 11.82
C VAL A 207 -0.04 24.13 11.00
N PRO A 208 0.95 24.85 11.56
CA PRO A 208 1.85 25.66 10.76
C PRO A 208 2.58 24.77 9.74
N ALA A 209 2.65 25.23 8.51
CA ALA A 209 3.46 24.67 7.44
C ALA A 209 4.63 25.60 7.15
N ILE A 210 5.79 25.01 6.91
CA ILE A 210 6.99 25.71 6.48
C ILE A 210 7.49 25.06 5.19
N GLU A 211 7.84 25.88 4.22
CA GLU A 211 8.50 25.43 3.01
C GLU A 211 9.79 26.19 2.77
N TYR A 212 10.85 25.45 2.49
CA TYR A 212 12.16 25.98 2.15
C TYR A 212 12.51 25.64 0.71
N PHE A 213 13.19 26.56 0.02
CA PHE A 213 13.63 26.41 -1.36
C PHE A 213 15.07 26.90 -1.52
N ASP A 214 15.89 26.08 -2.16
CA ASP A 214 17.30 26.43 -2.42
C ASP A 214 17.51 27.09 -3.79
N SER A 215 16.50 27.06 -4.67
CA SER A 215 16.62 27.56 -6.05
C SER A 215 15.54 28.56 -6.47
N ALA A 216 14.52 28.76 -5.64
CA ALA A 216 13.45 29.72 -5.90
C ALA A 216 13.76 31.08 -5.28
N ASP A 217 13.28 32.15 -5.93
CA ASP A 217 13.25 33.50 -5.36
C ASP A 217 11.80 33.88 -5.00
N ALA A 218 11.66 34.85 -4.09
CA ALA A 218 10.36 35.27 -3.56
C ALA A 218 9.44 35.87 -4.64
N ASP A 219 10.03 36.61 -5.58
CA ASP A 219 9.31 37.47 -6.52
C ASP A 219 8.82 36.72 -7.76
N SER A 220 9.51 35.64 -8.18
CA SER A 220 9.15 34.84 -9.35
C SER A 220 8.20 33.68 -9.02
N PHE A 221 8.38 33.01 -7.88
CA PHE A 221 7.71 31.73 -7.60
C PHE A 221 6.40 31.87 -6.81
N LEU A 222 6.34 32.75 -5.81
CA LEU A 222 5.22 32.80 -4.86
C LEU A 222 4.05 33.68 -5.31
N ALA A 223 4.33 34.78 -6.02
CA ALA A 223 3.33 35.80 -6.33
C ALA A 223 2.39 35.44 -7.49
N LYS A 224 2.71 34.44 -8.33
CA LYS A 224 1.96 34.17 -9.58
C LYS A 224 1.65 32.70 -9.88
N GLU A 225 2.51 31.75 -9.52
CA GLU A 225 2.42 30.40 -10.10
C GLU A 225 1.80 29.32 -9.20
N ASN A 226 1.89 29.44 -7.88
CA ASN A 226 1.60 28.31 -6.98
C ASN A 226 0.56 28.54 -5.87
N GLY A 227 -0.20 29.64 -5.90
CA GLY A 227 -1.37 29.85 -5.00
C GLY A 227 -1.06 29.90 -3.49
N TYR A 228 0.21 30.03 -3.09
CA TYR A 228 0.64 30.10 -1.69
C TYR A 228 0.03 31.26 -0.93
N ILE A 229 -0.10 32.40 -1.61
CA ILE A 229 -0.64 33.65 -1.06
C ILE A 229 -2.08 33.52 -0.58
N ASP A 230 -2.82 32.52 -1.09
CA ASP A 230 -4.21 32.28 -0.75
C ASP A 230 -4.37 31.43 0.53
N TRP A 231 -3.27 30.86 1.06
CA TRP A 231 -3.30 30.10 2.30
C TRP A 231 -3.36 31.03 3.52
N PRO A 232 -4.12 30.64 4.58
CA PRO A 232 -4.21 31.45 5.78
C PRO A 232 -2.84 31.62 6.44
N ASP A 233 -2.63 32.76 7.10
CA ASP A 233 -1.39 33.09 7.82
C ASP A 233 -0.12 33.07 6.94
N PHE A 234 -0.27 33.14 5.61
CA PHE A 234 0.85 33.17 4.69
C PHE A 234 1.78 34.36 4.93
N ARG A 235 3.08 34.09 5.02
CA ARG A 235 4.14 35.09 5.01
C ARG A 235 5.46 34.47 4.57
N ILE A 236 6.35 35.33 4.09
CA ILE A 236 7.75 35.00 3.85
C ILE A 236 8.48 35.00 5.21
N LEU A 237 9.33 33.99 5.43
CA LEU A 237 10.19 33.88 6.61
C LEU A 237 11.38 34.81 6.47
N LYS A 238 11.86 35.38 7.58
CA LYS A 238 13.11 36.12 7.61
C LYS A 238 14.29 35.15 7.67
N SER A 239 15.47 35.59 7.23
CA SER A 239 16.70 34.78 7.27
C SER A 239 17.07 34.27 8.66
N GLU A 240 16.70 35.00 9.72
CA GLU A 240 16.97 34.58 11.10
C GLU A 240 16.07 33.43 11.57
N GLU A 241 14.97 33.16 10.86
CA GLU A 241 14.03 32.06 11.13
C GLU A 241 14.47 30.75 10.45
N TYR A 242 15.54 30.76 9.64
CA TYR A 242 16.04 29.58 8.95
C TYR A 242 16.82 28.64 9.89
N PRO A 243 16.89 27.33 9.60
CA PRO A 243 17.64 26.38 10.41
C PRO A 243 19.13 26.77 10.53
N VAL A 244 19.64 26.78 11.77
CA VAL A 244 21.03 27.16 12.07
C VAL A 244 21.98 26.09 11.52
N HIS A 245 23.08 26.50 10.88
CA HIS A 245 24.09 25.62 10.27
C HIS A 245 23.60 24.78 9.08
N HIS A 246 22.54 25.22 8.41
CA HIS A 246 22.06 24.62 7.17
C HIS A 246 22.69 25.27 5.92
N GLU A 247 22.75 24.53 4.80
CA GLU A 247 23.10 25.09 3.48
C GLU A 247 22.18 26.27 3.12
N PRO A 248 22.63 27.23 2.28
CA PRO A 248 21.88 28.46 2.03
C PRO A 248 20.50 28.16 1.41
N ILE A 249 19.46 28.40 2.21
CA ILE A 249 18.07 28.46 1.77
C ILE A 249 17.85 29.84 1.15
N ASN A 250 17.41 29.88 -0.11
CA ASN A 250 17.14 31.13 -0.80
C ASN A 250 15.80 31.73 -0.38
N LEU A 251 14.81 30.88 -0.11
CA LEU A 251 13.46 31.30 0.22
C LEU A 251 12.82 30.37 1.25
N GLY A 252 12.33 30.93 2.35
CA GLY A 252 11.45 30.26 3.29
C GLY A 252 10.08 30.92 3.33
N VAL A 253 9.02 30.12 3.37
CA VAL A 253 7.65 30.60 3.59
C VAL A 253 6.98 29.82 4.70
N THR A 254 6.01 30.45 5.35
CA THR A 254 5.13 29.78 6.28
C THR A 254 3.68 30.20 6.05
N TYR A 255 2.78 29.29 6.34
CA TYR A 255 1.34 29.47 6.23
C TYR A 255 0.66 28.40 7.11
N ARG A 256 -0.65 28.47 7.27
CA ARG A 256 -1.43 27.49 8.02
C ARG A 256 -2.02 26.46 7.07
N SER A 257 -1.69 25.19 7.28
CA SER A 257 -2.15 24.06 6.48
C SER A 257 -2.69 22.95 7.37
N TRP A 258 -2.90 21.77 6.81
CA TRP A 258 -3.37 20.59 7.52
C TRP A 258 -2.47 19.38 7.28
N VAL A 259 -2.40 18.55 8.31
CA VAL A 259 -1.81 17.21 8.32
C VAL A 259 -2.93 16.19 8.48
N LEU A 260 -2.70 14.97 7.99
CA LEU A 260 -3.61 13.85 8.29
C LEU A 260 -2.89 12.57 8.68
N ASN A 261 -3.58 11.75 9.47
CA ASN A 261 -3.21 10.38 9.76
C ASN A 261 -3.96 9.47 8.78
N SER A 262 -3.30 9.12 7.67
CA SER A 262 -3.92 8.43 6.53
C SER A 262 -4.66 7.13 6.90
N PRO A 263 -4.12 6.21 7.71
CA PRO A 263 -4.87 5.05 8.19
C PRO A 263 -6.16 5.41 8.94
N VAL A 264 -6.10 6.38 9.84
CA VAL A 264 -7.27 6.79 10.66
C VAL A 264 -8.31 7.48 9.79
N TYR A 265 -7.89 8.39 8.91
CA TYR A 265 -8.79 9.09 8.00
C TYR A 265 -9.52 8.12 7.05
N LEU A 266 -8.82 7.14 6.50
CA LEU A 266 -9.45 6.14 5.62
C LEU A 266 -10.43 5.23 6.37
N GLN A 267 -10.12 4.86 7.62
CA GLN A 267 -11.06 4.15 8.48
C GLN A 267 -12.31 4.99 8.79
N TRP A 268 -12.14 6.28 9.05
CA TRP A 268 -13.24 7.22 9.26
C TRP A 268 -14.11 7.34 7.99
N CYS A 269 -13.53 7.56 6.81
CA CYS A 269 -14.26 7.58 5.54
C CYS A 269 -15.04 6.29 5.29
N HIS A 270 -14.41 5.14 5.56
CA HIS A 270 -15.07 3.83 5.43
C HIS A 270 -16.26 3.70 6.39
N LYS A 271 -16.10 4.11 7.65
CA LYS A 271 -17.21 4.14 8.63
C LYS A 271 -18.35 5.03 8.14
N GLN A 272 -18.06 6.27 7.71
CA GLN A 272 -19.08 7.19 7.21
C GLN A 272 -19.83 6.62 6.01
N ALA A 273 -19.12 6.01 5.06
CA ALA A 273 -19.75 5.39 3.90
C ALA A 273 -20.69 4.23 4.31
N LYS A 274 -20.27 3.37 5.24
CA LYS A 274 -21.11 2.28 5.75
C LYS A 274 -22.37 2.77 6.47
N GLU A 275 -22.25 3.84 7.26
CA GLU A 275 -23.40 4.46 7.93
C GLU A 275 -24.42 5.05 6.95
N GLN A 276 -23.95 5.45 5.76
CA GLN A 276 -24.81 5.88 4.64
C GLN A 276 -25.31 4.70 3.76
N GLY A 277 -25.05 3.46 4.15
CA GLY A 277 -25.53 2.26 3.46
C GLY A 277 -24.61 1.73 2.36
N ALA A 278 -23.40 2.27 2.20
CA ALA A 278 -22.45 1.73 1.22
C ALA A 278 -22.03 0.30 1.57
N GLN A 279 -22.05 -0.58 0.57
CA GLN A 279 -21.58 -1.95 0.67
C GLN A 279 -20.13 -2.06 0.17
N PHE A 280 -19.34 -2.91 0.82
CA PHE A 280 -17.93 -3.11 0.48
C PHE A 280 -17.70 -4.56 0.05
N ILE A 281 -17.26 -4.75 -1.18
CA ILE A 281 -16.93 -6.05 -1.76
C ILE A 281 -15.42 -6.10 -1.98
N ARG A 282 -14.76 -7.13 -1.42
CA ARG A 282 -13.34 -7.37 -1.66
C ARG A 282 -13.18 -8.21 -2.92
N ALA A 283 -12.57 -7.63 -3.95
CA ALA A 283 -12.32 -8.31 -5.22
C ALA A 283 -11.04 -7.78 -5.89
N ASN A 284 -10.40 -8.64 -6.68
CA ASN A 284 -9.40 -8.25 -7.67
C ASN A 284 -10.09 -8.22 -9.03
N VAL A 285 -9.91 -7.13 -9.77
CA VAL A 285 -10.51 -6.92 -11.09
C VAL A 285 -9.43 -6.51 -12.08
N VAL A 286 -9.52 -7.02 -13.31
CA VAL A 286 -8.63 -6.62 -14.41
C VAL A 286 -9.32 -5.69 -15.42
N SER A 287 -10.65 -5.55 -15.34
CA SER A 287 -11.44 -4.62 -16.14
C SER A 287 -12.65 -4.08 -15.37
N MET A 288 -13.32 -3.05 -15.92
CA MET A 288 -14.54 -2.49 -15.34
C MET A 288 -15.73 -3.43 -15.48
N GLU A 289 -15.80 -4.19 -16.57
CA GLU A 289 -16.83 -5.20 -16.83
C GLU A 289 -16.77 -6.35 -15.81
N GLU A 290 -15.57 -6.73 -15.37
CA GLU A 290 -15.42 -7.70 -14.29
C GLU A 290 -15.96 -7.15 -12.96
N ALA A 291 -15.71 -5.87 -12.67
CA ALA A 291 -16.23 -5.22 -11.46
C ALA A 291 -17.77 -5.20 -11.46
N ILE A 292 -18.40 -4.89 -12.60
CA ILE A 292 -19.85 -4.96 -12.79
C ILE A 292 -20.36 -6.39 -12.58
N SER A 293 -19.74 -7.37 -13.23
CA SER A 293 -20.16 -8.77 -13.14
C SER A 293 -20.09 -9.31 -11.70
N ILE A 294 -19.07 -8.90 -10.94
CA ILE A 294 -18.93 -9.27 -9.53
C ILE A 294 -20.03 -8.65 -8.68
N PHE A 295 -20.35 -7.37 -8.90
CA PHE A 295 -21.46 -6.71 -8.20
C PHE A 295 -22.79 -7.40 -8.51
N GLN A 296 -23.09 -7.63 -9.79
CA GLN A 296 -24.31 -8.31 -10.24
C GLN A 296 -24.47 -9.72 -9.65
N GLY A 297 -23.38 -10.47 -9.56
CA GLY A 297 -23.40 -11.82 -8.98
C GLY A 297 -23.59 -11.85 -7.46
N GLN A 298 -23.41 -10.73 -6.76
CA GLN A 298 -23.60 -10.62 -5.31
C GLN A 298 -24.88 -9.88 -4.92
N SER A 299 -25.43 -9.06 -5.82
CA SER A 299 -26.72 -8.38 -5.64
C SER A 299 -27.89 -9.36 -5.83
N GLN A 300 -28.93 -9.23 -5.01
CA GLN A 300 -30.16 -10.03 -5.08
C GLN A 300 -31.30 -9.15 -5.64
N GLY A 301 -32.06 -9.66 -6.61
CA GLY A 301 -33.24 -8.95 -7.13
C GLY A 301 -32.92 -7.87 -8.19
N SER A 302 -33.76 -6.83 -8.28
CA SER A 302 -33.70 -5.78 -9.31
C SER A 302 -32.46 -4.88 -9.23
N ASP A 303 -31.76 -4.85 -8.10
CA ASP A 303 -30.58 -3.99 -7.87
C ASP A 303 -29.37 -4.38 -8.73
N ALA A 304 -29.33 -5.63 -9.23
CA ALA A 304 -28.25 -6.10 -10.11
C ALA A 304 -28.28 -5.42 -11.49
N ASP A 305 -29.47 -5.04 -11.98
CA ASP A 305 -29.63 -4.44 -13.31
C ASP A 305 -29.66 -2.90 -13.27
N ASP A 306 -29.69 -2.29 -12.08
CA ASP A 306 -29.86 -0.83 -11.89
C ASP A 306 -28.53 -0.10 -11.59
N ILE A 307 -27.47 -0.40 -12.36
CA ILE A 307 -26.20 0.30 -12.23
C ILE A 307 -26.27 1.63 -12.97
N GLN A 308 -26.42 2.70 -12.20
CA GLN A 308 -26.49 4.07 -12.71
C GLN A 308 -25.15 4.59 -13.26
N ALA A 309 -24.03 4.20 -12.63
CA ALA A 309 -22.68 4.56 -13.06
C ALA A 309 -21.62 3.70 -12.39
N VAL A 310 -20.44 3.63 -13.00
CA VAL A 310 -19.23 3.03 -12.41
C VAL A 310 -18.16 4.10 -12.22
N ILE A 311 -17.54 4.14 -11.04
CA ILE A 311 -16.47 5.09 -10.74
C ILE A 311 -15.13 4.35 -10.73
N ASN A 312 -14.27 4.64 -11.71
CA ASN A 312 -12.93 4.07 -11.78
C ASN A 312 -11.95 4.90 -10.94
N ALA A 313 -11.85 4.54 -9.65
CA ALA A 313 -10.92 5.11 -8.68
C ALA A 313 -9.74 4.16 -8.35
N THR A 314 -9.30 3.34 -9.31
CA THR A 314 -8.32 2.24 -9.08
C THR A 314 -6.87 2.72 -8.89
N GLY A 315 -6.63 4.02 -8.89
CA GLY A 315 -5.31 4.65 -8.84
C GLY A 315 -4.54 4.55 -10.16
N ARG A 316 -4.42 3.33 -10.72
CA ARG A 316 -3.65 3.04 -11.95
C ARG A 316 -4.50 2.91 -13.22
N GLY A 317 -5.82 2.95 -13.11
CA GLY A 317 -6.71 2.93 -14.29
C GLY A 317 -6.92 1.57 -14.95
N LEU A 318 -6.55 0.45 -14.32
CA LEU A 318 -6.63 -0.92 -14.87
C LEU A 318 -6.01 -1.05 -16.28
N ASN A 319 -4.68 -0.98 -16.35
CA ASN A 319 -3.86 -1.07 -17.58
C ASN A 319 -3.83 0.21 -18.43
N ASP A 320 -4.03 1.38 -17.83
CA ASP A 320 -3.72 2.64 -18.53
C ASP A 320 -2.21 2.69 -18.84
N PRO A 321 -1.80 2.72 -20.13
CA PRO A 321 -0.38 2.73 -20.51
C PRO A 321 0.35 4.00 -20.05
N ASP A 322 -0.40 5.07 -19.78
CA ASP A 322 0.13 6.31 -19.23
C ASP A 322 0.27 6.29 -17.73
N SER A 323 -0.23 5.26 -17.04
CA SER A 323 -0.02 5.10 -15.59
C SER A 323 1.34 4.49 -15.28
N PHE A 324 2.05 5.08 -14.31
CA PHE A 324 3.35 4.61 -13.84
C PHE A 324 3.52 4.90 -12.34
N PRO A 325 4.40 4.18 -11.62
CA PRO A 325 4.64 4.46 -10.22
C PRO A 325 5.68 5.57 -10.08
N SER A 326 5.59 6.36 -9.02
CA SER A 326 6.75 7.07 -8.47
C SER A 326 7.01 6.54 -7.06
N ARG A 327 8.06 5.73 -6.92
CA ARG A 327 8.46 5.17 -5.63
C ARG A 327 9.07 6.27 -4.75
N GLY A 328 8.80 6.21 -3.46
CA GLY A 328 9.48 6.99 -2.43
C GLY A 328 9.68 6.17 -1.18
N GLN A 329 10.86 6.24 -0.59
CA GLN A 329 11.17 5.68 0.72
C GLN A 329 10.93 6.72 1.81
N PHE A 330 10.31 6.28 2.90
CA PHE A 330 9.89 7.11 4.03
C PHE A 330 10.11 6.37 5.34
N ILE A 331 10.11 7.12 6.43
CA ILE A 331 10.32 6.62 7.79
C ILE A 331 9.21 7.19 8.68
N ILE A 332 8.62 6.37 9.53
CA ILE A 332 7.76 6.82 10.63
C ILE A 332 8.60 6.84 11.90
N VAL A 333 8.63 7.97 12.60
CA VAL A 333 9.30 8.12 13.89
C VAL A 333 8.30 8.43 15.01
N SER A 334 8.62 8.04 16.25
CA SER A 334 7.83 8.43 17.44
C SER A 334 7.96 9.91 17.77
N ASN A 335 9.08 10.53 17.39
CA ASN A 335 9.37 11.94 17.59
C ASN A 335 8.22 12.82 17.08
N GLN A 336 7.85 13.83 17.86
CA GLN A 336 6.70 14.70 17.57
C GLN A 336 7.17 16.03 16.99
N CYS A 337 6.42 16.52 16.01
CA CYS A 337 6.55 17.88 15.49
C CYS A 337 5.19 18.57 15.60
N ASP A 338 5.18 19.86 15.92
CA ASP A 338 3.97 20.67 15.97
C ASP A 338 3.64 21.37 14.64
N LYS A 339 4.59 21.32 13.71
CA LYS A 339 4.54 21.90 12.37
C LYS A 339 4.93 20.88 11.32
N THR A 340 4.54 21.15 10.08
CA THR A 340 4.98 20.39 8.92
C THR A 340 6.02 21.18 8.14
N ILE A 341 7.05 20.48 7.66
CA ILE A 341 8.16 21.09 6.92
C ILE A 341 8.31 20.37 5.60
N SER A 342 8.45 21.12 4.50
CA SER A 342 8.93 20.61 3.23
C SER A 342 10.14 21.42 2.76
N HIS A 343 11.08 20.77 2.11
CA HIS A 343 12.27 21.42 1.60
C HIS A 343 12.65 20.90 0.23
N HIS A 344 12.84 21.85 -0.68
CA HIS A 344 13.16 21.65 -2.08
C HIS A 344 14.64 21.97 -2.28
N TRP A 345 15.42 20.90 -2.38
CA TRP A 345 16.87 20.99 -2.51
C TRP A 345 17.27 21.40 -3.92
N ALA A 346 18.41 22.07 -4.06
CA ALA A 346 18.94 22.48 -5.36
C ALA A 346 19.26 21.29 -6.30
N ASP A 347 19.49 20.10 -5.73
CA ASP A 347 19.72 18.86 -6.50
C ASP A 347 18.43 18.22 -7.04
N GLY A 348 17.27 18.84 -6.82
CA GLY A 348 15.96 18.35 -7.23
C GLY A 348 15.36 17.30 -6.29
N SER A 349 16.05 16.94 -5.21
CA SER A 349 15.49 16.10 -4.15
C SER A 349 14.52 16.89 -3.27
N SER A 350 13.75 16.19 -2.45
CA SER A 350 12.85 16.84 -1.49
C SER A 350 12.89 16.15 -0.14
N THR A 351 12.81 16.94 0.93
CA THR A 351 12.61 16.47 2.30
C THR A 351 11.21 16.86 2.77
N VAL A 352 10.54 15.97 3.49
CA VAL A 352 9.23 16.21 4.11
C VAL A 352 9.25 15.72 5.56
N ILE A 353 8.60 16.48 6.44
CA ILE A 353 8.41 16.16 7.86
C ILE A 353 6.94 16.44 8.18
N ILE A 354 6.19 15.38 8.45
CA ILE A 354 4.72 15.39 8.47
C ILE A 354 4.23 14.76 9.77
N PRO A 355 3.89 15.56 10.79
CA PRO A 355 3.35 15.03 12.03
C PRO A 355 1.93 14.53 11.82
N ARG A 356 1.66 13.25 12.12
CA ARG A 356 0.32 12.68 12.01
C ARG A 356 -0.42 12.79 13.34
N PRO A 357 -1.64 13.32 13.36
CA PRO A 357 -2.44 13.43 14.58
C PRO A 357 -2.82 12.05 15.13
N LEU A 358 -3.39 12.04 16.34
CA LEU A 358 -3.91 10.84 17.01
C LEU A 358 -2.84 9.74 17.17
N GLY A 359 -1.64 10.11 17.58
CA GLY A 359 -0.55 9.17 17.89
C GLY A 359 0.08 8.50 16.66
N GLY A 360 -0.20 8.99 15.45
CA GLY A 360 0.34 8.45 14.20
C GLY A 360 1.86 8.58 14.06
N GLY A 361 2.53 9.34 14.93
CA GLY A 361 3.96 9.65 14.79
C GLY A 361 4.24 10.60 13.64
N THR A 362 5.50 10.92 13.40
CA THR A 362 5.91 11.83 12.33
C THR A 362 6.43 11.03 11.15
N VAL A 363 5.87 11.27 9.96
CA VAL A 363 6.42 10.73 8.71
C VAL A 363 7.53 11.67 8.26
N ILE A 364 8.72 11.11 8.07
CA ILE A 364 9.86 11.81 7.50
C ILE A 364 10.26 11.13 6.19
N GLY A 365 10.70 11.92 5.23
CA GLY A 365 11.13 11.41 3.95
C GLY A 365 11.67 12.52 3.07
N GLY A 366 11.84 12.29 1.78
CA GLY A 366 11.76 10.98 1.16
C GLY A 366 12.59 10.93 -0.11
N THR A 367 12.36 9.90 -0.92
CA THR A 367 12.90 9.80 -2.27
C THR A 367 11.82 9.97 -3.33
N LYS A 368 12.26 10.24 -4.57
CA LYS A 368 11.41 10.35 -5.76
C LYS A 368 12.06 9.53 -6.87
N GLU A 369 11.49 8.36 -7.13
CA GLU A 369 12.03 7.37 -8.08
C GLU A 369 10.93 7.02 -9.10
N PRO A 370 10.81 7.78 -10.20
CA PRO A 370 9.86 7.51 -11.26
C PRO A 370 10.10 6.12 -11.90
N ASN A 371 9.02 5.45 -12.29
CA ASN A 371 9.02 4.13 -12.95
C ASN A 371 9.59 2.97 -12.11
N SER A 372 9.93 3.21 -10.84
CA SER A 372 10.42 2.16 -9.95
C SER A 372 9.26 1.38 -9.32
N TRP A 373 9.26 0.07 -9.57
CA TRP A 373 8.36 -0.88 -8.92
C TRP A 373 8.98 -1.58 -7.71
N SER A 374 10.27 -1.35 -7.45
CA SER A 374 11.02 -2.04 -6.38
C SER A 374 10.34 -1.86 -5.02
N GLU A 375 10.34 -2.93 -4.25
CA GLU A 375 9.84 -2.97 -2.86
C GLU A 375 10.99 -2.93 -1.86
N ASP A 376 12.23 -2.91 -2.35
CA ASP A 376 13.44 -2.98 -1.53
C ASP A 376 13.59 -1.74 -0.68
N ILE A 377 14.11 -1.87 0.53
CA ILE A 377 14.45 -0.75 1.41
C ILE A 377 15.96 -0.59 1.38
N SER A 378 16.43 0.65 1.21
CA SER A 378 17.86 0.97 1.23
C SER A 378 18.26 1.62 2.54
N ASP A 379 19.15 0.98 3.29
CA ASP A 379 19.69 1.52 4.54
C ASP A 379 20.51 2.80 4.31
N THR A 380 21.22 2.88 3.19
CA THR A 380 21.93 4.11 2.78
C THR A 380 20.96 5.26 2.60
N VAL A 381 19.82 5.02 1.93
CA VAL A 381 18.77 6.04 1.76
C VAL A 381 18.16 6.42 3.11
N THR A 382 17.92 5.45 3.99
CA THR A 382 17.43 5.70 5.36
C THR A 382 18.37 6.66 6.10
N LYS A 383 19.68 6.36 6.13
CA LYS A 383 20.70 7.22 6.77
C LYS A 383 20.71 8.63 6.18
N THR A 384 20.61 8.77 4.86
CA THR A 384 20.53 10.07 4.18
C THR A 384 19.27 10.86 4.53
N ILE A 385 18.11 10.20 4.63
CA ILE A 385 16.86 10.86 5.06
C ILE A 385 17.02 11.38 6.50
N LEU A 386 17.48 10.55 7.43
CA LEU A 386 17.67 10.95 8.83
C LEU A 386 18.63 12.13 8.95
N LYS A 387 19.75 12.11 8.23
CA LYS A 387 20.72 13.21 8.23
C LYS A 387 20.12 14.53 7.72
N ARG A 388 19.37 14.49 6.60
CA ARG A 388 18.70 15.69 6.05
C ARG A 388 17.66 16.26 7.02
N VAL A 389 16.86 15.40 7.63
CA VAL A 389 15.82 15.78 8.61
C VAL A 389 16.45 16.38 9.86
N ALA A 390 17.54 15.78 10.37
CA ALA A 390 18.28 16.29 11.53
C ALA A 390 18.85 17.69 11.29
N GLY A 391 19.28 17.99 10.06
CA GLY A 391 19.80 19.32 9.70
C GLY A 391 18.71 20.39 9.62
N ILE A 392 17.53 20.03 9.13
CA ILE A 392 16.46 21.01 8.87
C ILE A 392 15.52 21.24 10.05
N CYS A 393 15.33 20.23 10.90
CA CYS A 393 14.46 20.27 12.07
C CYS A 393 15.17 19.61 13.25
N PRO A 394 16.27 20.22 13.75
CA PRO A 394 17.05 19.66 14.85
C PRO A 394 16.23 19.50 16.14
N GLU A 395 15.17 20.30 16.32
CA GLU A 395 14.24 20.21 17.44
C GLU A 395 13.36 18.96 17.43
N LEU A 396 13.27 18.24 16.30
CA LEU A 396 12.57 16.95 16.23
C LEU A 396 13.32 15.86 17.01
N ILE A 397 14.59 16.07 17.31
CA ILE A 397 15.45 15.11 18.01
C ILE A 397 15.51 15.48 19.48
N ASP A 398 15.05 14.59 20.36
CA ASP A 398 15.30 14.73 21.79
C ASP A 398 16.79 14.44 22.05
N ARG A 399 17.57 15.48 22.33
CA ARG A 399 19.00 15.38 22.71
C ARG A 399 19.18 14.84 24.14
N ALA A 400 18.41 13.82 24.52
CA ALA A 400 18.74 13.01 25.68
C ALA A 400 20.01 12.21 25.31
N ASP A 401 21.12 12.75 25.77
CA ASP A 401 22.49 12.31 25.62
C ASP A 401 22.64 10.79 25.77
N ASN A 402 22.65 10.06 24.65
CA ASN A 402 23.06 8.66 24.58
C ASN A 402 23.74 8.43 23.22
N GLY A 403 25.03 8.74 23.19
CA GLY A 403 26.10 8.06 22.43
C GLY A 403 25.85 7.64 20.99
N THR A 404 26.64 8.20 20.07
CA THR A 404 27.15 7.53 18.84
C THR A 404 26.17 6.75 17.96
N ASP A 405 24.87 7.07 17.95
CA ASP A 405 23.88 6.18 17.34
C ASP A 405 23.62 6.45 15.85
N GLU A 406 23.53 5.39 15.05
CA GLU A 406 23.30 5.46 13.58
C GLU A 406 21.96 6.12 13.21
N ALA A 407 21.04 6.22 14.18
CA ALA A 407 19.69 6.75 14.01
C ALA A 407 19.59 8.26 14.24
N HIS A 408 20.69 8.99 14.49
CA HIS A 408 20.68 10.46 14.71
C HIS A 408 19.68 10.94 15.79
N GLY A 409 19.35 10.10 16.79
CA GLY A 409 18.39 10.43 17.85
C GLY A 409 16.90 10.32 17.45
N PHE A 410 16.60 9.69 16.31
CA PHE A 410 15.24 9.34 15.91
C PHE A 410 14.81 7.98 16.46
N GLU A 411 13.62 7.93 17.07
CA GLU A 411 13.00 6.67 17.47
C GLU A 411 12.17 6.12 16.30
N ILE A 412 12.80 5.28 15.48
CA ILE A 412 12.20 4.73 14.26
C ILE A 412 11.14 3.67 14.59
N ARG A 413 9.89 3.90 14.16
CA ARG A 413 8.80 2.92 14.21
C ARG A 413 8.76 2.01 13.00
N GLN A 414 9.01 2.57 11.82
CA GLN A 414 8.87 1.86 10.55
C GLN A 414 9.66 2.55 9.45
N VAL A 415 10.30 1.76 8.57
CA VAL A 415 10.81 2.21 7.27
C VAL A 415 9.99 1.53 6.18
N TYR A 416 9.56 2.27 5.16
CA TYR A 416 8.69 1.73 4.12
C TYR A 416 8.90 2.42 2.77
N ALA A 417 8.56 1.70 1.70
CA ALA A 417 8.48 2.21 0.35
C ALA A 417 7.00 2.39 -0.04
N ALA A 418 6.67 3.54 -0.62
CA ALA A 418 5.36 3.84 -1.15
C ALA A 418 5.47 4.13 -2.66
N ARG A 419 4.46 3.72 -3.43
CA ARG A 419 4.39 3.93 -4.88
C ARG A 419 3.22 4.85 -5.19
N ARG A 420 3.51 6.09 -5.56
CA ARG A 420 2.49 7.06 -5.97
C ARG A 420 1.91 6.65 -7.32
N PRO A 421 0.57 6.60 -7.50
CA PRO A 421 -0.05 6.26 -8.77
C PRO A 421 -0.01 7.47 -9.70
N MET A 422 1.11 7.63 -10.40
CA MET A 422 1.28 8.70 -11.38
C MET A 422 0.62 8.34 -12.71
N ARG A 423 0.35 9.36 -13.52
CA ARG A 423 -0.12 9.20 -14.88
C ARG A 423 0.44 10.32 -15.77
N ARG A 424 0.89 9.99 -16.98
CA ARG A 424 1.27 11.01 -17.98
C ARG A 424 0.02 11.81 -18.36
N GLY A 425 0.14 13.14 -18.40
CA GLY A 425 -1.01 14.03 -18.55
C GLY A 425 -1.78 14.31 -17.25
N GLY A 426 -1.36 13.72 -16.11
CA GLY A 426 -1.95 13.97 -14.79
C GLY A 426 -3.25 13.19 -14.55
N LEU A 427 -4.02 13.67 -13.55
CA LEU A 427 -5.31 13.11 -13.16
C LEU A 427 -6.22 12.93 -14.38
N ARG A 428 -6.68 11.69 -14.60
CA ARG A 428 -7.75 11.39 -15.55
C ARG A 428 -9.08 11.54 -14.83
N LEU A 429 -9.81 12.61 -15.15
CA LEU A 429 -11.12 12.92 -14.61
C LEU A 429 -12.10 13.22 -15.75
N GLU A 430 -12.71 12.18 -16.28
CA GLU A 430 -13.60 12.27 -17.44
C GLU A 430 -14.62 11.14 -17.42
N LYS A 431 -15.65 11.29 -18.25
CA LYS A 431 -16.73 10.32 -18.40
C LYS A 431 -16.59 9.60 -19.74
N GLU A 432 -16.72 8.28 -19.71
CA GLU A 432 -16.81 7.41 -20.88
C GLU A 432 -18.08 6.54 -20.79
N MET A 433 -18.43 5.86 -21.88
CA MET A 433 -19.57 4.96 -21.93
C MET A 433 -19.07 3.54 -22.22
N LEU A 434 -19.48 2.57 -21.40
CA LEU A 434 -19.24 1.16 -21.71
C LEU A 434 -20.08 0.72 -22.92
N SER A 435 -19.64 -0.36 -23.56
CA SER A 435 -20.38 -1.04 -24.63
C SER A 435 -21.79 -1.46 -24.21
N GLN A 436 -22.01 -1.67 -22.91
CA GLN A 436 -23.29 -2.04 -22.30
C GLN A 436 -24.19 -0.84 -21.97
N GLY A 437 -23.78 0.40 -22.32
CA GLY A 437 -24.55 1.62 -22.06
C GLY A 437 -24.42 2.18 -20.63
N ILE A 438 -23.56 1.59 -19.80
CA ILE A 438 -23.30 2.05 -18.44
C ILE A 438 -22.22 3.14 -18.46
N PRO A 439 -22.46 4.33 -17.88
CA PRO A 439 -21.45 5.37 -17.83
C PRO A 439 -20.33 5.02 -16.84
N ILE A 440 -19.08 5.22 -17.26
CA ILE A 440 -17.92 5.19 -16.38
C ILE A 440 -17.44 6.61 -16.15
N VAL A 441 -17.13 6.95 -14.90
CA VAL A 441 -16.35 8.14 -14.56
C VAL A 441 -14.97 7.72 -14.08
N HIS A 442 -13.94 8.10 -14.81
CA HIS A 442 -12.55 7.90 -14.42
C HIS A 442 -12.14 8.97 -13.39
N CYS A 443 -11.41 8.58 -12.33
CA CYS A 443 -10.85 9.51 -11.35
C CYS A 443 -9.56 8.95 -10.73
N TYR A 444 -8.54 8.73 -11.55
CA TYR A 444 -7.26 8.12 -11.14
C TYR A 444 -6.04 8.84 -11.73
N GLY A 445 -4.83 8.47 -11.28
CA GLY A 445 -3.60 9.17 -11.69
C GLY A 445 -3.32 10.46 -10.90
N ALA A 446 -3.83 10.56 -9.67
CA ALA A 446 -3.68 11.75 -8.81
C ALA A 446 -2.25 11.97 -8.27
N GLY A 447 -1.33 11.02 -8.48
CA GLY A 447 0.06 11.14 -8.07
C GLY A 447 0.25 11.40 -6.58
N ALA A 448 1.04 12.43 -6.24
CA ALA A 448 1.27 12.85 -4.85
C ALA A 448 0.10 13.63 -4.25
N SER A 449 -0.84 14.11 -5.07
CA SER A 449 -1.88 15.07 -4.68
C SER A 449 -3.20 14.41 -4.24
N GLY A 450 -3.27 13.07 -4.18
CA GLY A 450 -4.52 12.33 -3.97
C GLY A 450 -5.37 12.81 -2.79
N PHE A 451 -4.78 12.99 -1.61
CA PHE A 451 -5.50 13.54 -0.46
C PHE A 451 -5.87 15.01 -0.65
N LYS A 452 -4.94 15.82 -1.18
CA LYS A 452 -5.09 17.27 -1.43
C LYS A 452 -6.34 17.57 -2.26
N ILE A 453 -6.60 16.77 -3.28
CA ILE A 453 -7.67 17.05 -4.25
C ILE A 453 -8.91 16.17 -4.04
N SER A 454 -8.87 15.25 -3.09
CA SER A 454 -9.88 14.18 -2.91
C SER A 454 -11.32 14.69 -2.91
N TRP A 455 -11.65 15.67 -2.06
CA TRP A 455 -12.99 16.25 -1.96
C TRP A 455 -13.41 17.03 -3.22
N GLY A 456 -12.47 17.69 -3.90
CA GLY A 456 -12.73 18.44 -5.11
C GLY A 456 -13.04 17.52 -6.28
N VAL A 457 -12.23 16.45 -6.40
CA VAL A 457 -12.45 15.37 -7.36
C VAL A 457 -13.77 14.66 -7.08
N ALA A 458 -14.10 14.33 -5.82
CA ALA A 458 -15.36 13.69 -5.46
C ALA A 458 -16.58 14.54 -5.87
N LYS A 459 -16.58 15.85 -5.59
CA LYS A 459 -17.62 16.79 -6.04
C LYS A 459 -17.74 16.85 -7.56
N GLN A 460 -16.62 16.77 -8.28
CA GLN A 460 -16.65 16.79 -9.74
C GLN A 460 -17.13 15.46 -10.33
N VAL A 461 -16.80 14.32 -9.71
CA VAL A 461 -17.36 13.01 -10.06
C VAL A 461 -18.87 13.01 -9.88
N GLU A 462 -19.38 13.54 -8.76
CA GLU A 462 -20.82 13.69 -8.51
C GLU A 462 -21.53 14.49 -9.62
N ARG A 463 -20.93 15.60 -10.07
CA ARG A 463 -21.45 16.40 -11.20
C ARG A 463 -21.46 15.63 -12.52
N LEU A 464 -20.41 14.86 -12.80
CA LEU A 464 -20.31 14.02 -14.01
C LEU A 464 -21.34 12.88 -14.01
N ILE A 465 -21.70 12.37 -12.82
CA ILE A 465 -22.77 11.38 -12.67
C ILE A 465 -24.13 12.06 -12.85
N SER A 466 -24.37 13.19 -12.19
CA SER A 466 -25.66 13.89 -12.19
C SER A 466 -26.06 14.42 -13.58
N SER A 467 -25.10 14.86 -14.40
CA SER A 467 -25.38 15.26 -15.80
C SER A 467 -25.91 14.12 -16.67
N THR A 468 -25.76 12.86 -16.25
CA THR A 468 -26.36 11.68 -16.88
C THR A 468 -27.88 11.64 -16.69
N GLN A 469 -28.37 11.99 -15.49
CA GLN A 469 -29.79 11.89 -15.16
C GLN A 469 -30.64 12.93 -15.92
N LEU A 470 -30.06 14.04 -16.34
CA LEU A 470 -30.76 15.05 -17.14
C LEU A 470 -30.97 14.62 -18.60
N LEU A 471 -30.12 13.75 -19.15
CA LEU A 471 -30.25 13.27 -20.54
C LEU A 471 -31.17 12.06 -20.69
N VAL A 472 -31.37 11.29 -19.62
CA VAL A 472 -32.27 10.11 -19.62
C VAL A 472 -33.74 10.53 -19.39
N ASN A 473 -33.98 11.70 -18.80
CA ASN A 473 -35.32 12.20 -18.44
C ASN A 473 -35.95 13.17 -19.44
N ASP A 474 -35.38 13.34 -20.64
CA ASP A 474 -35.98 14.19 -21.68
C ASP A 474 -36.70 13.29 -22.70
N PRO A 475 -37.99 12.95 -22.53
CA PRO A 475 -38.76 12.42 -23.62
C PRO A 475 -38.86 13.53 -24.66
N LEU A 476 -38.31 13.28 -25.84
CA LEU A 476 -38.60 14.07 -27.04
C LEU A 476 -40.12 14.14 -27.19
N GLU A 477 -40.73 15.23 -26.71
CA GLU A 477 -42.09 15.62 -27.08
C GLU A 477 -42.04 15.96 -28.57
N THR A 478 -42.41 14.97 -29.38
CA THR A 478 -42.88 15.19 -30.73
C THR A 478 -44.24 15.88 -30.65
N SER A 479 -44.27 17.16 -31.01
CA SER A 479 -45.46 17.83 -31.54
C SER A 479 -45.13 18.49 -32.87
#